data_AF-A0A522SDX2-F1
#
_entry.id   AF-A0A522SDX2-F1
#
_cell.length_a   1.000
_cell.length_b   1.000
_cell.length_c   1.000
_cell.angle_alpha   90.00
_cell.angle_beta   90.00
_cell.angle_gamma   90.00
#
_symmetry.space_group_name_H-M   'P 1'
#
loop_
_entity.id
_entity.type
_entity.pdbx_description
1 polymer ?
#
loop_
_entity_poly.entity_id
_entity_poly.type
_entity_poly.pdbx_seq_one_letter_code
_entity_poly.pdbx_strand_id
1 'polypeptide(L)'
;MRLSAVDVAAFVLLALSMALPSGYSYGAVLLLLLGLFYGVRTMSRHACRFRPMTLWAVAIAIMGVAWMMHTTDQGGALIAHMSRFDRPSKYLLVLLVLPALLARRPNAKVLFWGSVAGAAGAGATALWQVFHLHIPRAGGYTNAIQFGDISLLLALWSAIWALQLPRSWQRSLAILCALLGLTASVLSDTRGGWITLPVLLPLILWLSRPPAHRQPRTRVLKMVGVVAVFCVVLVALPPVHQRIRQAVQQYAAWTQGHTA
;
A
#
# COMPACT_ATOMS: atom_id res chain seq x y z
N MET A 1 19.63 -8.05 -19.93
CA MET A 1 18.89 -8.46 -18.71
C MET A 1 17.55 -9.03 -19.18
N ARG A 2 17.31 -10.34 -19.08
CA ARG A 2 16.08 -10.95 -19.62
C ARG A 2 14.94 -10.74 -18.61
N LEU A 3 14.03 -9.80 -18.89
CA LEU A 3 12.80 -9.61 -18.13
C LEU A 3 11.94 -10.86 -18.23
N SER A 4 11.36 -11.28 -17.11
CA SER A 4 10.46 -12.42 -17.05
C SER A 4 9.00 -12.00 -17.08
N ALA A 5 8.09 -12.92 -17.42
CA ALA A 5 6.66 -12.65 -17.33
C ALA A 5 6.23 -12.28 -15.89
N VAL A 6 6.88 -12.85 -14.87
CA VAL A 6 6.64 -12.50 -13.45
C VAL A 6 7.07 -11.06 -13.15
N ASP A 7 8.17 -10.60 -13.75
CA ASP A 7 8.61 -9.21 -13.62
C ASP A 7 7.59 -8.25 -14.22
N VAL A 8 7.11 -8.52 -15.43
CA VAL A 8 6.09 -7.69 -16.09
C VAL A 8 4.81 -7.66 -15.25
N ALA A 9 4.36 -8.81 -14.75
CA ALA A 9 3.16 -8.90 -13.92
C ALA A 9 3.29 -8.12 -12.60
N ALA A 10 4.45 -8.23 -11.94
CA ALA A 10 4.75 -7.48 -10.72
C ALA A 10 4.83 -5.96 -10.98
N PHE A 11 5.44 -5.54 -12.09
CA PHE A 11 5.48 -4.14 -12.49
C PHE A 11 4.07 -3.58 -12.69
N VAL A 12 3.27 -4.25 -13.52
CA VAL A 12 1.91 -3.84 -13.88
C VAL A 12 1.03 -3.76 -12.64
N LEU A 13 1.13 -4.76 -11.75
CA LEU A 13 0.39 -4.77 -10.49
C LEU A 13 0.66 -3.51 -9.67
N LEU A 14 1.93 -3.16 -9.47
CA LEU A 14 2.32 -2.03 -8.64
C LEU A 14 2.02 -0.69 -9.32
N ALA A 15 2.41 -0.55 -10.59
CA ALA A 15 2.30 0.69 -11.34
C ALA A 15 0.85 1.07 -11.62
N LEU A 16 0.00 0.11 -11.98
CA LEU A 16 -1.39 0.41 -12.36
C LEU A 16 -2.37 0.37 -11.20
N SER A 17 -1.98 -0.17 -10.03
CA SER A 17 -2.87 -0.41 -8.90
C SER A 17 -3.83 0.74 -8.60
N MET A 18 -3.35 1.98 -8.65
CA MET A 18 -4.09 3.19 -8.25
C MET A 18 -4.28 4.22 -9.37
N ALA A 19 -3.77 3.95 -10.57
CA ALA A 19 -3.84 4.87 -11.70
C ALA A 19 -5.06 4.61 -12.62
N LEU A 20 -5.58 3.38 -12.63
CA LEU A 20 -6.64 2.96 -13.56
C LEU A 20 -7.82 2.31 -12.83
N PRO A 21 -9.04 2.42 -13.39
CA PRO A 21 -10.16 1.60 -12.96
C PRO A 21 -9.77 0.12 -13.04
N SER A 22 -9.89 -0.62 -11.94
CA SER A 22 -9.46 -2.03 -11.82
C SER A 22 -7.97 -2.31 -12.12
N GLY A 23 -7.10 -1.29 -12.05
CA GLY A 23 -5.69 -1.41 -12.43
C GLY A 23 -4.91 -2.50 -11.67
N TYR A 24 -5.29 -2.77 -10.42
CA TYR A 24 -4.71 -3.87 -9.63
C TYR A 24 -5.06 -5.26 -10.17
N SER A 25 -6.20 -5.42 -10.86
CA SER A 25 -6.69 -6.70 -11.37
C SER A 25 -5.82 -7.23 -12.51
N TYR A 26 -5.35 -6.37 -13.42
CA TYR A 26 -4.55 -6.80 -14.57
C TYR A 26 -3.24 -7.50 -14.17
N GLY A 27 -2.50 -6.90 -13.23
CA GLY A 27 -1.28 -7.50 -12.70
C GLY A 27 -1.56 -8.77 -11.88
N ALA A 28 -2.65 -8.77 -11.10
CA ALA A 28 -3.05 -9.91 -10.29
C ALA A 28 -3.46 -11.13 -11.15
N VAL A 29 -4.23 -10.91 -12.23
CA VAL A 29 -4.65 -11.97 -13.16
C VAL A 29 -3.43 -12.56 -13.88
N LEU A 30 -2.50 -11.72 -14.34
CA LEU A 30 -1.29 -12.22 -15.00
C LEU A 30 -0.43 -13.06 -14.04
N LEU A 31 -0.27 -12.61 -12.79
CA LEU A 31 0.40 -13.38 -11.73
C LEU A 31 -0.33 -14.70 -11.41
N LEU A 32 -1.66 -14.70 -11.45
CA LEU A 32 -2.47 -15.88 -11.21
C LEU A 32 -2.32 -16.91 -12.32
N LEU A 33 -2.37 -16.48 -13.59
CA LEU A 33 -2.12 -17.35 -14.74
C LEU A 33 -0.72 -17.97 -14.68
N LEU A 34 0.28 -17.18 -14.32
CA LEU A 34 1.64 -17.68 -14.09
C LEU A 34 1.69 -18.64 -12.90
N GLY A 35 0.93 -18.38 -11.83
CA GLY A 35 0.86 -19.23 -10.65
C GLY A 35 0.25 -20.60 -10.96
N LEU A 36 -0.82 -20.62 -11.76
CA LEU A 36 -1.41 -21.85 -12.30
C LEU A 36 -0.45 -22.59 -13.24
N PHE A 37 0.27 -21.86 -14.10
CA PHE A 37 1.27 -22.44 -15.02
C PHE A 37 2.45 -23.09 -14.29
N TYR A 38 3.02 -22.43 -13.28
CA TYR A 38 4.08 -23.00 -12.44
C TYR A 38 3.56 -24.11 -11.51
N GLY A 39 2.25 -24.12 -11.26
CA GLY A 39 1.50 -25.21 -10.66
C GLY A 39 1.73 -25.41 -9.16
N VAL A 40 0.78 -26.10 -8.52
CA VAL A 40 0.81 -26.46 -7.08
C VAL A 40 2.03 -27.34 -6.74
N ARG A 41 2.55 -28.11 -7.71
CA ARG A 41 3.73 -28.98 -7.54
C ARG A 41 5.01 -28.21 -7.24
N THR A 42 5.15 -26.99 -7.77
CA THR A 42 6.26 -26.09 -7.43
C THR A 42 6.12 -25.57 -6.01
N MET A 43 4.89 -25.32 -5.56
CA MET A 43 4.57 -24.91 -4.18
C MET A 43 4.98 -25.98 -3.18
N SER A 44 4.60 -27.24 -3.34
CA SER A 44 4.98 -28.31 -2.40
C SER A 44 6.49 -28.51 -2.28
N ARG A 45 7.26 -28.27 -3.37
CA ARG A 45 8.73 -28.41 -3.37
C ARG A 45 9.46 -27.22 -2.76
N HIS A 46 8.95 -26.01 -2.91
CA HIS A 46 9.65 -24.77 -2.50
C HIS A 46 9.07 -24.11 -1.25
N ALA A 47 7.80 -24.34 -0.92
CA ALA A 47 7.16 -23.79 0.27
C ALA A 47 7.88 -24.28 1.53
N CYS A 48 8.14 -25.59 1.66
CA CYS A 48 8.88 -26.14 2.80
C CYS A 48 10.32 -25.59 2.94
N ARG A 49 10.90 -25.06 1.87
CA ARG A 49 12.26 -24.50 1.86
C ARG A 49 12.32 -23.04 2.33
N PHE A 50 11.23 -22.28 2.21
CA PHE A 50 11.14 -20.88 2.62
C PHE A 50 10.12 -20.68 3.74
N ARG A 51 10.56 -20.88 4.99
CA ARG A 51 9.78 -20.65 6.23
C ARG A 51 8.98 -19.32 6.28
N PRO A 52 9.50 -18.15 5.85
CA PRO A 52 8.70 -16.92 5.90
C PRO A 52 7.55 -16.92 4.90
N MET A 53 7.69 -17.61 3.76
CA MET A 53 6.69 -17.62 2.70
C MET A 53 5.57 -18.63 2.99
N THR A 54 5.88 -19.73 3.68
CA THR A 54 4.86 -20.63 4.23
C THR A 54 4.07 -19.97 5.34
N LEU A 55 4.71 -19.24 6.25
CA LEU A 55 4.01 -18.48 7.30
C LEU A 55 3.05 -17.46 6.68
N TRP A 56 3.48 -16.76 5.62
CA TRP A 56 2.61 -15.86 4.86
C TRP A 56 1.44 -16.58 4.20
N ALA A 57 1.69 -17.72 3.55
CA ALA A 57 0.63 -18.54 2.94
C ALA A 57 -0.40 -19.01 3.98
N VAL A 58 0.07 -19.46 5.15
CA VAL A 58 -0.78 -19.88 6.27
C VAL A 58 -1.57 -18.69 6.82
N ALA A 59 -0.95 -17.52 7.01
CA ALA A 59 -1.66 -16.33 7.47
C ALA A 59 -2.75 -15.89 6.48
N ILE A 60 -2.48 -15.94 5.17
CA ILE A 60 -3.48 -15.68 4.12
C ILE A 60 -4.62 -16.69 4.19
N ALA A 61 -4.31 -17.99 4.36
CA ALA A 61 -5.32 -19.03 4.47
C ALA A 61 -6.20 -18.87 5.72
N ILE A 62 -5.60 -18.60 6.89
CA ILE A 62 -6.31 -18.31 8.14
C ILE A 62 -7.21 -17.09 7.97
N MET A 63 -6.70 -16.02 7.35
CA MET A 63 -7.50 -14.82 7.07
C MET A 63 -8.68 -15.15 6.16
N GLY A 64 -8.47 -15.92 5.09
CA GLY A 64 -9.54 -16.40 4.21
C GLY A 64 -10.63 -17.17 4.95
N VAL A 65 -10.23 -18.08 5.86
CA VAL A 65 -11.15 -18.86 6.71
C VAL A 65 -11.89 -17.96 7.71
N ALA A 66 -11.19 -17.03 8.37
CA ALA A 66 -11.81 -16.08 9.30
C ALA A 66 -12.87 -15.20 8.62
N TRP A 67 -12.61 -14.75 7.40
CA TRP A 67 -13.60 -14.00 6.61
C TRP A 67 -14.77 -14.86 6.15
N MET A 68 -14.60 -16.17 5.94
CA MET A 68 -15.72 -17.08 5.70
C MET A 68 -16.60 -17.20 6.96
N MET A 69 -16.01 -17.25 8.15
CA MET A 69 -16.74 -17.33 9.43
C MET A 69 -17.57 -16.07 9.74
N HIS A 70 -17.10 -14.88 9.32
CA HIS A 70 -17.83 -13.62 9.53
C HIS A 70 -19.00 -13.40 8.53
N THR A 71 -19.34 -14.40 7.71
CA THR A 71 -20.50 -14.29 6.79
C THR A 71 -21.83 -14.71 7.42
N THR A 72 -21.82 -15.14 8.68
CA THR A 72 -22.99 -15.50 9.48
C THR A 72 -23.23 -14.44 10.55
N ASP A 73 -24.10 -13.48 10.25
CA ASP A 73 -25.16 -12.95 11.12
C ASP A 73 -25.42 -11.46 10.89
N GLN A 74 -26.60 -11.16 10.33
CA GLN A 74 -27.64 -10.29 10.90
C GLN A 74 -28.71 -10.01 9.83
N GLY A 75 -29.85 -10.71 9.94
CA GLY A 75 -31.05 -10.44 9.16
C GLY A 75 -31.18 -11.25 7.88
N GLY A 76 -32.03 -12.29 7.91
CA GLY A 76 -32.42 -13.09 6.74
C GLY A 76 -33.25 -12.33 5.71
N ALA A 77 -32.67 -11.29 5.10
CA ALA A 77 -33.20 -10.67 3.91
C ALA A 77 -32.23 -10.89 2.75
N LEU A 78 -32.72 -11.62 1.75
CA LEU A 78 -32.11 -12.01 0.49
C LEU A 78 -31.76 -10.78 -0.38
N ILE A 79 -30.80 -9.96 0.03
CA ILE A 79 -30.24 -8.91 -0.82
C ILE A 79 -28.78 -9.28 -1.14
N ALA A 80 -28.59 -9.74 -2.38
CA ALA A 80 -27.33 -9.93 -3.12
C ALA A 80 -26.51 -11.20 -2.84
N HIS A 81 -27.01 -12.33 -3.36
CA HIS A 81 -26.38 -13.65 -3.44
C HIS A 81 -24.98 -13.74 -4.12
N MET A 82 -24.37 -12.66 -4.61
CA MET A 82 -23.04 -12.71 -5.26
C MET A 82 -21.91 -12.02 -4.46
N SER A 83 -22.22 -11.14 -3.50
CA SER A 83 -21.18 -10.44 -2.71
C SER A 83 -20.61 -11.28 -1.56
N ARG A 84 -21.23 -12.42 -1.23
CA ARG A 84 -20.85 -13.29 -0.09
C ARG A 84 -19.54 -14.05 -0.34
N PHE A 85 -19.26 -14.42 -1.59
CA PHE A 85 -18.05 -15.14 -1.99
C PHE A 85 -16.91 -14.23 -2.46
N ASP A 86 -17.18 -12.94 -2.66
CA ASP A 86 -16.23 -12.04 -3.32
C ASP A 86 -15.01 -11.70 -2.45
N ARG A 87 -15.15 -11.74 -1.11
CA ARG A 87 -14.02 -11.56 -0.16
C ARG A 87 -13.16 -12.81 0.00
N PRO A 88 -13.72 -13.99 0.36
CA PRO A 88 -12.91 -15.20 0.56
C PRO A 88 -12.27 -15.71 -0.74
N SER A 89 -12.93 -15.54 -1.89
CA SER A 89 -12.34 -15.90 -3.19
C SER A 89 -11.07 -15.12 -3.48
N LYS A 90 -11.00 -13.83 -3.15
CA LYS A 90 -9.78 -13.01 -3.32
C LYS A 90 -8.60 -13.58 -2.52
N TYR A 91 -8.82 -14.05 -1.29
CA TYR A 91 -7.76 -14.69 -0.49
C TYR A 91 -7.30 -16.02 -1.09
N LEU A 92 -8.23 -16.83 -1.63
CA LEU A 92 -7.88 -18.07 -2.32
C LEU A 92 -7.09 -17.80 -3.61
N LEU A 93 -7.51 -16.82 -4.41
CA LEU A 93 -6.80 -16.42 -5.64
C LEU A 93 -5.38 -15.92 -5.32
N VAL A 94 -5.19 -15.20 -4.21
CA VAL A 94 -3.84 -14.80 -3.75
C VAL A 94 -2.97 -16.02 -3.43
N LEU A 95 -3.54 -17.07 -2.84
CA LEU A 95 -2.81 -18.32 -2.59
C LEU A 95 -2.31 -18.94 -3.90
N LEU A 96 -3.10 -18.86 -4.97
CA LEU A 96 -2.75 -19.35 -6.32
C LEU A 96 -1.69 -18.49 -7.03
N VAL A 97 -1.44 -17.26 -6.57
CA VAL A 97 -0.35 -16.41 -7.07
C VAL A 97 1.02 -16.81 -6.49
N LEU A 98 1.06 -17.33 -5.26
CA LEU A 98 2.31 -17.67 -4.56
C LEU A 98 3.27 -18.60 -5.33
N PRO A 99 2.82 -19.63 -6.07
CA PRO A 99 3.70 -20.46 -6.88
C PRO A 99 4.52 -19.67 -7.91
N ALA A 100 3.96 -18.63 -8.53
CA ALA A 100 4.69 -17.79 -9.49
C ALA A 100 5.84 -17.04 -8.82
N LEU A 101 5.60 -16.48 -7.64
CA LEU A 101 6.58 -15.75 -6.86
C LEU A 101 7.67 -16.69 -6.26
N LEU A 102 7.30 -17.93 -5.93
CA LEU A 102 8.24 -18.97 -5.49
C LEU A 102 9.12 -19.47 -6.63
N ALA A 103 8.54 -19.67 -7.82
CA ALA A 103 9.24 -20.13 -9.00
C ALA A 103 10.25 -19.09 -9.49
N ARG A 104 9.87 -17.81 -9.46
CA ARG A 104 10.75 -16.72 -9.89
C ARG A 104 10.56 -15.48 -9.03
N ARG A 105 11.63 -15.09 -8.35
CA ARG A 105 11.65 -13.85 -7.58
C ARG A 105 11.65 -12.64 -8.53
N PRO A 106 10.70 -11.71 -8.39
CA PRO A 106 10.69 -10.50 -9.20
C PRO A 106 11.96 -9.68 -8.94
N ASN A 107 12.46 -9.07 -10.00
CA ASN A 107 13.69 -8.31 -9.97
C ASN A 107 13.54 -7.05 -9.10
N ALA A 108 14.56 -6.76 -8.29
CA ALA A 108 14.62 -5.53 -7.48
C ALA A 108 14.38 -4.24 -8.29
N LYS A 109 14.93 -4.14 -9.52
CA LYS A 109 14.71 -2.98 -10.38
C LYS A 109 13.25 -2.81 -10.79
N VAL A 110 12.55 -3.92 -10.97
CA VAL A 110 11.17 -3.92 -11.44
C VAL A 110 10.22 -3.55 -10.30
N LEU A 111 10.48 -4.07 -9.10
CA LEU A 111 9.79 -3.64 -7.88
C LEU A 111 10.03 -2.15 -7.59
N PHE A 112 11.26 -1.67 -7.80
CA PHE A 112 11.58 -0.25 -7.68
C PHE A 112 10.71 0.60 -8.62
N TRP A 113 10.81 0.35 -9.94
CA TRP A 113 10.08 1.13 -10.92
C TRP A 113 8.56 1.01 -10.77
N GLY A 114 8.05 -0.17 -10.42
CA GLY A 114 6.64 -0.39 -10.14
C GLY A 114 6.15 0.41 -8.93
N SER A 115 6.93 0.44 -7.84
CA SER A 115 6.57 1.20 -6.63
C SER A 115 6.57 2.71 -6.86
N VAL A 116 7.58 3.22 -7.57
CA VAL A 116 7.71 4.65 -7.91
C VAL A 116 6.59 5.08 -8.84
N ALA A 117 6.31 4.29 -9.89
CA ALA A 117 5.21 4.57 -10.82
C ALA A 117 3.85 4.51 -10.13
N GLY A 118 3.62 3.51 -9.28
CA GLY A 118 2.37 3.36 -8.53
C GLY A 118 2.13 4.50 -7.55
N ALA A 119 3.16 4.94 -6.82
CA ALA A 119 3.07 6.06 -5.90
C ALA A 119 2.82 7.40 -6.64
N ALA A 120 3.47 7.60 -7.79
CA ALA A 120 3.22 8.75 -8.64
C ALA A 120 1.77 8.75 -9.19
N GLY A 121 1.29 7.60 -9.67
CA GLY A 121 -0.08 7.44 -10.15
C GLY A 121 -1.11 7.71 -9.05
N ALA A 122 -0.92 7.16 -7.85
CA ALA A 122 -1.77 7.45 -6.70
C ALA A 122 -1.81 8.95 -6.36
N GLY A 123 -0.64 9.60 -6.29
CA GLY A 123 -0.53 11.05 -6.08
C GLY A 123 -1.27 11.87 -7.12
N ALA A 124 -1.07 11.56 -8.40
CA ALA A 124 -1.73 12.24 -9.50
C ALA A 124 -3.26 12.09 -9.43
N THR A 125 -3.75 10.86 -9.20
CA THR A 125 -5.19 10.58 -9.04
C THR A 125 -5.78 11.35 -7.86
N ALA A 126 -5.10 11.37 -6.71
CA ALA A 126 -5.60 12.07 -5.52
C ALA A 126 -5.63 13.59 -5.70
N LEU A 127 -4.57 14.17 -6.28
CA LEU A 127 -4.51 15.60 -6.58
C LEU A 127 -5.61 16.00 -7.55
N TRP A 128 -5.83 15.20 -8.60
CA TRP A 128 -6.90 15.45 -9.57
C TRP A 128 -8.30 15.35 -8.92
N GLN A 129 -8.56 14.31 -8.13
CA GLN A 129 -9.86 14.15 -7.47
C GLN A 129 -10.18 15.25 -6.46
N VAL A 130 -9.21 15.67 -5.65
CA VAL A 130 -9.48 16.66 -4.59
C VAL A 130 -9.44 18.09 -5.12
N PHE A 131 -8.45 18.44 -5.94
CA PHE A 131 -8.28 19.82 -6.38
C PHE A 131 -9.06 20.18 -7.64
N HIS A 132 -9.23 19.25 -8.58
CA HIS A 132 -9.92 19.52 -9.83
C HIS A 132 -11.39 19.10 -9.80
N LEU A 133 -11.70 17.92 -9.25
CA LEU A 133 -13.08 17.44 -9.13
C LEU A 133 -13.78 17.91 -7.84
N HIS A 134 -13.07 18.58 -6.94
CA HIS A 134 -13.59 19.06 -5.64
C HIS A 134 -14.24 17.97 -4.78
N ILE A 135 -13.78 16.72 -4.94
CA ILE A 135 -14.25 15.60 -4.12
C ILE A 135 -13.64 15.75 -2.72
N PRO A 136 -14.42 15.61 -1.63
CA PRO A 136 -13.94 15.88 -0.27
C PRO A 136 -12.83 14.93 0.20
N ARG A 137 -12.64 13.80 -0.49
CA ARG A 137 -11.72 12.73 -0.11
C ARG A 137 -11.30 11.92 -1.34
N ALA A 138 -10.00 11.69 -1.49
CA ALA A 138 -9.48 10.86 -2.58
C ALA A 138 -9.84 9.38 -2.37
N GLY A 139 -10.53 8.79 -3.34
CA GLY A 139 -10.90 7.36 -3.36
C GLY A 139 -10.21 6.57 -4.46
N GLY A 140 -9.60 7.25 -5.42
CA GLY A 140 -9.22 6.65 -6.70
C GLY A 140 -10.44 5.98 -7.34
N TYR A 141 -10.26 4.73 -7.77
CA TYR A 141 -11.32 3.88 -8.31
C TYR A 141 -11.73 2.77 -7.32
N THR A 142 -11.39 2.93 -6.04
CA THR A 142 -11.66 1.95 -4.98
C THR A 142 -12.26 2.63 -3.75
N ASN A 143 -12.34 1.94 -2.62
CA ASN A 143 -12.67 2.57 -1.35
C ASN A 143 -11.54 3.51 -0.91
N ALA A 144 -11.88 4.68 -0.40
CA ALA A 144 -10.89 5.66 0.05
C ALA A 144 -9.98 5.16 1.18
N ILE A 145 -10.45 4.19 1.98
CA ILE A 145 -9.60 3.47 2.95
C ILE A 145 -8.52 2.66 2.25
N GLN A 146 -8.93 1.78 1.35
CA GLN A 146 -8.02 0.92 0.60
C GLN A 146 -7.05 1.72 -0.28
N PHE A 147 -7.55 2.77 -0.94
CA PHE A 147 -6.73 3.68 -1.73
C PHE A 147 -5.65 4.35 -0.87
N GLY A 148 -6.01 4.85 0.31
CA GLY A 148 -5.07 5.49 1.22
C GLY A 148 -3.98 4.56 1.74
N ASP A 149 -4.37 3.35 2.14
CA ASP A 149 -3.44 2.36 2.68
C ASP A 149 -2.47 1.84 1.62
N ILE A 150 -2.94 1.60 0.39
CA ILE A 150 -2.07 1.16 -0.71
C ILE A 150 -1.15 2.30 -1.18
N SER A 151 -1.65 3.53 -1.23
CA SER A 151 -0.83 4.71 -1.56
C SER A 151 0.31 4.90 -0.55
N LEU A 152 0.00 4.73 0.74
CA LEU A 152 0.99 4.78 1.82
C LEU A 152 2.04 3.67 1.69
N LEU A 153 1.60 2.44 1.37
CA LEU A 153 2.52 1.31 1.15
C LEU A 153 3.46 1.55 -0.03
N LEU A 154 2.95 2.08 -1.16
CA LEU A 154 3.77 2.38 -2.34
C LEU A 154 4.75 3.53 -2.07
N ALA A 155 4.32 4.53 -1.31
CA ALA A 155 5.19 5.60 -0.85
C ALA A 155 6.32 5.07 0.05
N LEU A 156 5.97 4.19 0.99
CA LEU A 156 6.91 3.55 1.90
C LEU A 156 7.99 2.77 1.14
N TRP A 157 7.58 1.94 0.18
CA TRP A 157 8.52 1.18 -0.65
C TRP A 157 9.41 2.09 -1.48
N SER A 158 8.85 3.15 -2.07
CA SER A 158 9.63 4.15 -2.81
C SER A 158 10.67 4.84 -1.91
N ALA A 159 10.30 5.18 -0.67
CA ALA A 159 11.21 5.76 0.32
C ALA A 159 12.33 4.80 0.73
N ILE A 160 12.01 3.52 0.97
CA ILE A 160 13.02 2.49 1.29
C ILE A 160 14.01 2.33 0.13
N TRP A 161 13.54 2.29 -1.12
CA TRP A 161 14.41 2.25 -2.29
C TRP A 161 15.31 3.47 -2.39
N ALA A 162 14.79 4.66 -2.12
CA ALA A 162 15.56 5.91 -2.12
C ALA A 162 16.76 5.86 -1.14
N LEU A 163 16.64 5.10 -0.06
CA LEU A 163 17.72 4.92 0.93
C LEU A 163 18.76 3.90 0.49
N GLN A 164 18.44 3.00 -0.43
CA GLN A 164 19.36 1.97 -0.90
C GLN A 164 20.04 2.33 -2.21
N LEU A 165 19.46 3.26 -2.99
CA LEU A 165 19.97 3.64 -4.30
C LEU A 165 21.25 4.50 -4.22
N PRO A 166 22.31 4.12 -4.96
CA PRO A 166 23.55 4.90 -5.02
C PRO A 166 23.44 6.10 -5.96
N ARG A 167 22.57 6.05 -6.98
CA ARG A 167 22.40 7.11 -7.98
C ARG A 167 21.54 8.25 -7.46
N SER A 168 22.03 9.48 -7.58
CA SER A 168 21.37 10.70 -7.10
C SER A 168 20.02 10.94 -7.76
N TRP A 169 19.91 10.81 -9.09
CA TRP A 169 18.65 11.09 -9.80
C TRP A 169 17.55 10.06 -9.46
N GLN A 170 17.87 8.77 -9.41
CA GLN A 170 16.91 7.71 -9.06
C GLN A 170 16.40 7.88 -7.63
N ARG A 171 17.29 8.29 -6.73
CA ARG A 171 16.96 8.61 -5.36
C ARG A 171 16.04 9.83 -5.27
N SER A 172 16.33 10.92 -5.98
CA SER A 172 15.48 12.11 -5.99
C SER A 172 14.09 11.80 -6.54
N LEU A 173 14.01 11.03 -7.64
CA LEU A 173 12.75 10.58 -8.21
C LEU A 173 11.95 9.72 -7.22
N ALA A 174 12.61 8.77 -6.56
CA ALA A 174 11.97 7.92 -5.57
C ALA A 174 11.43 8.71 -4.36
N ILE A 175 12.17 9.73 -3.90
CA ILE A 175 11.70 10.64 -2.84
C ILE A 175 10.48 11.42 -3.33
N LEU A 176 10.53 12.01 -4.52
CA LEU A 176 9.41 12.75 -5.09
C LEU A 176 8.15 11.89 -5.19
N CYS A 177 8.27 10.68 -5.73
CA CYS A 177 7.14 9.76 -5.84
C CYS A 177 6.66 9.25 -4.47
N ALA A 178 7.56 9.07 -3.50
CA ALA A 178 7.15 8.77 -2.13
C ALA A 178 6.31 9.91 -1.52
N LEU A 179 6.71 11.17 -1.72
CA LEU A 179 5.93 12.32 -1.26
C LEU A 179 4.57 12.37 -1.95
N LEU A 180 4.49 12.08 -3.25
CA LEU A 180 3.23 11.98 -3.99
C LEU A 180 2.30 10.87 -3.47
N GLY A 181 2.84 9.69 -3.13
CA GLY A 181 2.03 8.63 -2.54
C GLY A 181 1.57 8.97 -1.11
N LEU A 182 2.39 9.69 -0.35
CA LEU A 182 2.00 10.18 0.98
C LEU A 182 0.90 11.25 0.89
N THR A 183 0.98 12.18 -0.06
CA THR A 183 -0.09 13.15 -0.27
C THR A 183 -1.39 12.45 -0.67
N ALA A 184 -1.33 11.41 -1.50
CA ALA A 184 -2.50 10.59 -1.81
C ALA A 184 -3.11 9.93 -0.56
N SER A 185 -2.28 9.36 0.32
CA SER A 185 -2.73 8.78 1.58
C SER A 185 -3.39 9.84 2.50
N VAL A 186 -2.84 11.04 2.60
CA VAL A 186 -3.42 12.12 3.41
C VAL A 186 -4.73 12.65 2.82
N LEU A 187 -4.76 12.88 1.51
CA LEU A 187 -5.96 13.33 0.79
C LEU A 187 -7.08 12.28 0.80
N SER A 188 -6.72 11.01 0.95
CA SER A 188 -7.66 9.93 1.18
C SER A 188 -8.18 9.87 2.61
N ASP A 189 -7.77 10.76 3.52
CA ASP A 189 -8.38 10.97 4.83
C ASP A 189 -8.64 9.67 5.62
N THR A 190 -7.71 8.72 5.55
CA THR A 190 -7.80 7.48 6.31
C THR A 190 -7.25 7.71 7.71
N ARG A 191 -8.09 7.53 8.74
CA ARG A 191 -7.62 7.62 10.14
C ARG A 191 -6.44 6.67 10.42
N GLY A 192 -6.38 5.54 9.71
CA GLY A 192 -5.27 4.59 9.76
C GLY A 192 -3.93 5.17 9.28
N GLY A 193 -3.91 6.03 8.26
CA GLY A 193 -2.67 6.64 7.74
C GLY A 193 -1.97 7.53 8.77
N TRP A 194 -2.74 8.30 9.53
CA TRP A 194 -2.22 9.21 10.55
C TRP A 194 -1.56 8.48 11.72
N ILE A 195 -2.14 7.35 12.14
CA ILE A 195 -1.61 6.52 13.24
C ILE A 195 -0.44 5.64 12.77
N THR A 196 -0.49 5.17 11.52
CA THR A 196 0.56 4.29 10.98
C THR A 196 1.83 5.05 10.61
N LEU A 197 1.75 6.31 10.18
CA LEU A 197 2.92 7.12 9.82
C LEU A 197 4.01 7.20 10.92
N PRO A 198 3.68 7.56 12.19
CA PRO A 198 4.65 7.56 13.29
C PRO A 198 5.35 6.21 13.52
N VAL A 199 4.65 5.11 13.29
CA VAL A 199 5.16 3.74 13.48
C VAL A 199 5.99 3.27 12.29
N LEU A 200 5.61 3.68 11.07
CA LEU A 200 6.30 3.31 9.84
C LEU A 200 7.69 3.96 9.74
N LEU A 201 7.86 5.16 10.26
CA LEU A 201 9.14 5.88 10.25
C LEU A 201 10.32 5.12 10.89
N PRO A 202 10.24 4.66 12.15
CA PRO A 202 11.29 3.86 12.75
C PRO A 202 11.48 2.52 12.03
N LEU A 203 10.41 1.93 11.48
CA LEU A 203 10.50 0.70 10.68
C LEU A 203 11.34 0.92 9.40
N ILE A 204 11.15 2.03 8.68
CA ILE A 204 11.97 2.38 7.52
C ILE A 204 13.44 2.49 7.91
N LEU A 205 13.73 3.15 9.03
CA LEU A 205 15.09 3.34 9.52
C LEU A 205 15.73 2.01 9.90
N TRP A 206 14.98 1.12 10.55
CA TRP A 206 15.46 -0.20 10.94
C TRP A 206 15.73 -1.10 9.73
N LEU A 207 14.85 -1.10 8.73
CA LEU A 207 15.02 -1.87 7.49
C LEU A 207 16.14 -1.31 6.61
N SER A 208 16.45 -0.03 6.74
CA SER A 208 17.52 0.66 6.02
C SER A 208 18.87 0.46 6.69
N ARG A 209 19.33 -0.79 6.81
CA ARG A 209 20.66 -1.10 7.34
C ARG A 209 21.73 -0.33 6.56
N PRO A 210 22.56 0.51 7.22
CA PRO A 210 23.57 1.28 6.52
C PRO A 210 24.65 0.35 5.96
N PRO A 211 25.24 0.67 4.79
CA PRO A 211 26.54 0.13 4.44
C PRO A 211 27.54 0.51 5.55
N ALA A 212 28.40 -0.43 5.95
CA ALA A 212 29.27 -0.33 7.13
C ALA A 212 30.11 0.96 7.26
N HIS A 213 30.27 1.74 6.18
CA HIS A 213 31.07 2.96 6.15
C HIS A 213 30.31 4.28 6.48
N ARG A 214 28.97 4.32 6.42
CA ARG A 214 28.22 5.58 6.56
C ARG A 214 27.73 5.81 7.98
N GLN A 215 28.04 6.98 8.54
CA GLN A 215 27.60 7.40 9.87
C GLN A 215 26.06 7.37 9.96
N PRO A 216 25.47 6.49 10.80
CA PRO A 216 24.01 6.31 10.85
C PRO A 216 23.29 7.59 11.32
N ARG A 217 23.94 8.42 12.14
CA ARG A 217 23.36 9.60 12.79
C ARG A 217 22.96 10.71 11.81
N THR A 218 23.78 10.99 10.79
CA THR A 218 23.49 12.05 9.80
C THR A 218 22.40 11.66 8.81
N ARG A 219 22.20 10.35 8.57
CA ARG A 219 21.10 9.85 7.72
C ARG A 219 19.76 9.95 8.44
N VAL A 220 19.72 9.53 9.72
CA VAL A 220 18.52 9.68 10.57
C VAL A 220 18.13 11.14 10.64
N LEU A 221 19.08 12.06 10.90
CA LEU A 221 18.78 13.49 10.97
C LEU A 221 18.21 14.07 9.67
N LYS A 222 18.76 13.68 8.51
CA LYS A 222 18.24 14.12 7.20
C LYS A 222 16.85 13.58 6.92
N MET A 223 16.56 12.33 7.30
CA MET A 223 15.24 11.74 7.12
C MET A 223 14.21 12.35 8.06
N VAL A 224 14.56 12.53 9.34
CA VAL A 224 13.72 13.25 10.31
C VAL A 224 13.47 14.67 9.80
N GLY A 225 14.46 15.34 9.23
CA GLY A 225 14.29 16.64 8.60
C GLY A 225 13.29 16.61 7.43
N VAL A 226 13.43 15.66 6.48
CA VAL A 226 12.49 15.52 5.35
C VAL A 226 11.07 15.21 5.83
N VAL A 227 10.94 14.35 6.84
CA VAL A 227 9.65 13.97 7.43
C VAL A 227 9.04 15.12 8.22
N ALA A 228 9.83 15.86 8.98
CA ALA A 228 9.38 17.04 9.72
C ALA A 228 8.90 18.12 8.74
N VAL A 229 9.67 18.39 7.69
CA VAL A 229 9.26 19.31 6.61
C VAL A 229 7.98 18.81 5.95
N PHE A 230 7.87 17.51 5.68
CA PHE A 230 6.66 16.94 5.10
C PHE A 230 5.45 17.07 6.03
N CYS A 231 5.59 16.77 7.33
CA CYS A 231 4.53 16.96 8.32
C CYS A 231 4.12 18.45 8.43
N VAL A 232 5.07 19.38 8.38
CA VAL A 232 4.79 20.82 8.39
C VAL A 232 4.01 21.23 7.12
N VAL A 233 4.41 20.74 5.95
CA VAL A 233 3.71 20.98 4.68
C VAL A 233 2.30 20.39 4.71
N LEU A 234 2.12 19.21 5.29
CA LEU A 234 0.80 18.58 5.43
C LEU A 234 -0.12 19.35 6.39
N VAL A 235 0.41 19.84 7.51
CA VAL A 235 -0.36 20.70 8.43
C VAL A 235 -0.81 21.96 7.72
N ALA A 236 0.00 22.52 6.83
CA ALA A 236 -0.35 23.72 6.06
C ALA A 236 -1.41 23.48 4.96
N LEU A 237 -1.82 22.23 4.68
CA LEU A 237 -2.84 21.96 3.66
C LEU A 237 -4.25 22.28 4.19
N PRO A 238 -5.08 23.04 3.44
CA PRO A 238 -6.45 23.44 3.85
C PRO A 238 -7.37 22.30 4.32
N PRO A 239 -7.35 21.10 3.70
CA PRO A 239 -8.18 19.96 4.15
C PRO A 239 -7.86 19.53 5.59
N VAL A 240 -6.60 19.65 6.02
CA VAL A 240 -6.17 19.29 7.39
C VAL A 240 -6.67 20.31 8.40
N HIS A 241 -6.63 21.60 8.06
CA HIS A 241 -7.17 22.66 8.92
C HIS A 241 -8.68 22.53 9.14
N GLN A 242 -9.45 22.19 8.10
CA GLN A 242 -10.88 21.94 8.25
C GLN A 242 -11.17 20.73 9.15
N ARG A 243 -10.30 19.71 9.14
CA ARG A 243 -10.43 18.51 9.98
C ARG A 243 -10.13 18.76 11.44
N ILE A 244 -9.08 19.53 11.74
CA ILE A 244 -8.79 19.95 13.12
C ILE A 244 -9.99 20.73 13.67
N ARG A 245 -10.58 21.63 12.88
CA ARG A 245 -11.78 22.36 13.29
C ARG A 245 -12.97 21.44 13.52
N GLN A 246 -13.23 20.47 12.64
CA GLN A 246 -14.33 19.50 12.82
C GLN A 246 -14.12 18.61 14.06
N ALA A 247 -12.89 18.16 14.33
CA ALA A 247 -12.58 17.34 15.50
C ALA A 247 -12.74 18.16 16.81
N VAL A 248 -12.29 19.42 16.82
CA VAL A 248 -12.50 20.33 17.94
C VAL A 248 -13.99 20.62 18.17
N GLN A 249 -14.77 20.80 17.09
CA GLN A 249 -16.21 21.01 17.18
C GLN A 249 -16.95 19.75 17.69
N GLN A 250 -16.56 18.56 17.26
CA GLN A 250 -17.12 17.29 17.75
C GLN A 250 -16.79 17.07 19.23
N TYR A 251 -15.57 17.38 19.65
CA TYR A 251 -15.18 17.31 21.06
C TYR A 251 -15.95 18.33 21.90
N ALA A 252 -16.09 19.57 21.44
CA ALA A 252 -16.85 20.62 22.12
C ALA A 252 -18.34 20.24 22.27
N ALA A 253 -18.95 19.69 21.21
CA ALA A 253 -20.33 19.19 21.25
C ALA A 253 -20.49 18.00 22.21
N TRP A 254 -19.52 17.10 22.26
CA TRP A 254 -19.51 15.97 23.21
C TRP A 254 -19.40 16.46 24.66
N THR A 255 -18.55 17.45 24.95
CA THR A 255 -18.43 18.02 26.30
C THR A 255 -19.69 18.77 26.75
N GLN A 256 -20.37 19.49 25.84
CA GLN A 256 -21.61 20.21 26.16
C GLN A 256 -22.80 19.26 26.38
N GLY A 257 -22.86 18.13 25.67
CA GLY A 257 -23.90 17.12 25.85
C GLY A 257 -23.78 16.27 27.13
N HIS A 258 -22.66 16.33 27.85
CA HIS A 258 -22.46 15.62 29.13
C HIS A 258 -22.61 16.53 30.36
N THR A 259 -22.82 17.83 30.18
CA THR A 259 -23.00 18.83 31.26
C THR A 259 -24.44 19.31 31.44
N ALA A 260 -25.41 18.70 30.75
CA ALA A 260 -26.84 18.91 30.92
C ALA A 260 -27.50 17.62 31.42
#